data_AF-A0AAW2WSZ5-F1
#
_entry.id   AF-A0AAW2WSZ5-F1
#
_cell.length_a   1.000
_cell.length_b   1.000
_cell.length_c   1.000
_cell.angle_alpha   90.00
_cell.angle_beta   90.00
_cell.angle_gamma   90.00
#
_symmetry.space_group_name_H-M   'P 1'
#
loop_
_entity.id
_entity.type
_entity.pdbx_description
1 polymer ?
#
loop_
_entity_poly.entity_id
_entity_poly.type
_entity_poly.pdbx_seq_one_letter_code
_entity_poly.pdbx_strand_id
1 'polypeptide(L)'
;MSADQKPTSLVFVPFPIMSHLATAVKTAKLLADRDERLSITVVAMKLPIDTLISSYTKNSPDARVKVVELPEDEPTFTKLMKSSKNFFFRYIESQKGAVRDAVAEIMKNSRSSRIAGFVIDMFCTPMIDVANELGVPTYMFFSSGSATLGLMFHLQSLRDDNNVDVMEYKNSDAAISIPAYVHPVPVAVWPSRCLRTVISSTLLKGLEKPKGLS
;
A
#
# COMPACT_ATOMS: atom_id res chain seq x y z
N MET A 1 31.06 -12.64 17.20
CA MET A 1 31.30 -11.60 16.17
C MET A 1 30.69 -12.12 14.87
N SER A 2 29.52 -11.63 14.48
CA SER A 2 28.76 -12.14 13.32
C SER A 2 28.97 -11.20 12.12
N ALA A 3 29.02 -11.80 10.93
CA ALA A 3 29.31 -11.21 9.63
C ALA A 3 28.83 -9.75 9.45
N ASP A 4 29.68 -8.95 8.81
CA ASP A 4 29.47 -7.57 8.38
C ASP A 4 28.17 -7.43 7.56
N GLN A 5 27.03 -7.21 8.23
CA GLN A 5 25.73 -7.11 7.58
C GLN A 5 25.55 -5.68 7.08
N LYS A 6 25.58 -5.53 5.74
CA LYS A 6 25.38 -4.26 5.03
C LYS A 6 24.12 -3.54 5.54
N PRO A 7 24.18 -2.21 5.77
CA PRO A 7 23.01 -1.40 6.04
C PRO A 7 21.91 -1.67 5.01
N THR A 8 20.67 -1.77 5.49
CA THR A 8 19.53 -2.15 4.67
C THR A 8 18.50 -1.05 4.69
N SER A 9 17.81 -0.84 3.56
CA SER A 9 16.72 0.13 3.47
C SER A 9 15.42 -0.47 2.96
N LEU A 10 14.30 0.04 3.46
CA LEU A 10 12.98 -0.23 2.91
C LEU A 10 12.41 1.03 2.28
N VAL A 11 11.67 0.85 1.19
CA VAL A 11 10.91 1.92 0.54
C VAL A 11 9.43 1.73 0.83
N PHE A 12 8.83 2.62 1.61
CA PHE A 12 7.39 2.61 1.84
C PHE A 12 6.69 3.45 0.79
N VAL A 13 5.63 2.91 0.17
CA VAL A 13 4.77 3.65 -0.77
C VAL A 13 3.33 3.61 -0.26
N PRO A 14 2.92 4.56 0.60
CA PRO A 14 1.56 4.60 1.14
C PRO A 14 0.55 5.08 0.09
N PHE A 15 -0.73 4.75 0.30
CA PHE A 15 -1.82 5.38 -0.42
C PHE A 15 -1.82 6.89 -0.11
N PRO A 16 -2.03 7.78 -1.10
CA PRO A 16 -1.71 9.20 -0.94
C PRO A 16 -2.83 9.97 -0.24
N ILE A 17 -3.19 9.54 0.96
CA ILE A 17 -4.05 10.28 1.89
C ILE A 17 -3.43 10.24 3.29
N MET A 18 -3.67 11.29 4.07
CA MET A 18 -3.05 11.46 5.39
C MET A 18 -3.17 10.25 6.33
N SER A 19 -4.32 9.60 6.42
CA SER A 19 -4.50 8.46 7.34
C SER A 19 -3.60 7.27 7.01
N HIS A 20 -3.35 7.01 5.72
CA HIS A 20 -2.45 5.94 5.27
C HIS A 20 -0.99 6.35 5.46
N LEU A 21 -0.63 7.58 5.13
CA LEU A 21 0.73 8.12 5.33
C LEU A 21 1.12 8.11 6.81
N ALA A 22 0.26 8.59 7.70
CA ALA A 22 0.54 8.63 9.13
C ALA A 22 0.78 7.23 9.69
N THR A 23 -0.02 6.26 9.26
CA THR A 23 0.12 4.85 9.66
C THR A 23 1.41 4.25 9.12
N ALA A 24 1.74 4.48 7.85
CA ALA A 24 2.99 4.03 7.23
C ALA A 24 4.23 4.61 7.94
N VAL A 25 4.24 5.90 8.25
CA VAL A 25 5.35 6.55 8.98
C VAL A 25 5.48 6.01 10.40
N LYS A 26 4.37 5.75 11.11
CA LYS A 26 4.41 5.12 12.45
C LYS A 26 4.99 3.71 12.37
N THR A 27 4.54 2.90 11.41
CA THR A 27 5.10 1.56 11.18
C THR A 27 6.58 1.61 10.82
N ALA A 28 6.99 2.55 9.97
CA ALA A 28 8.38 2.77 9.61
C ALA A 28 9.24 3.05 10.84
N LYS A 29 8.81 3.98 11.71
CA LYS A 29 9.52 4.27 12.97
C LYS A 29 9.65 3.01 13.85
N LEU A 30 8.55 2.28 14.05
CA LEU A 30 8.58 1.04 14.82
C LEU A 30 9.53 -0.01 14.23
N LEU A 31 9.64 -0.14 12.91
CA LEU A 31 10.57 -1.06 12.27
C LEU A 31 12.03 -0.59 12.41
N ALA A 32 12.28 0.70 12.20
CA ALA A 32 13.61 1.27 12.39
C ALA A 32 14.07 1.08 13.84
N ASP A 33 13.22 1.34 14.84
CA ASP A 33 13.56 1.16 16.26
C ASP A 33 13.90 -0.28 16.64
N ARG A 34 13.51 -1.27 15.83
CA ARG A 34 13.78 -2.70 16.09
C ARG A 34 15.12 -3.18 15.53
N ASP A 35 15.68 -2.49 14.53
CA ASP A 35 16.97 -2.85 13.94
C ASP A 35 17.73 -1.58 13.55
N GLU A 36 18.85 -1.32 14.23
CA GLU A 36 19.70 -0.14 13.99
C GLU A 36 20.25 -0.07 12.56
N ARG A 37 20.32 -1.21 11.87
CA ARG A 37 20.85 -1.30 10.49
C ARG A 37 19.79 -1.00 9.43
N LEU A 38 18.53 -0.88 9.86
CA LEU A 38 17.42 -0.56 9.00
C LEU A 38 17.22 0.97 8.91
N SER A 39 17.22 1.47 7.70
CA SER A 39 16.72 2.80 7.35
C SER A 39 15.48 2.68 6.48
N ILE A 40 14.62 3.69 6.49
CA ILE A 40 13.36 3.63 5.77
C ILE A 40 13.12 4.96 5.07
N THR A 41 12.77 4.88 3.80
CA THR A 41 12.31 6.02 3.01
C THR A 41 10.84 5.83 2.67
N VAL A 42 10.01 6.79 3.06
CA VAL A 42 8.60 6.84 2.68
C VAL A 42 8.47 7.74 1.46
N VAL A 43 8.08 7.19 0.32
CA VAL A 43 7.83 7.94 -0.92
C VAL A 43 6.37 8.37 -0.94
N ALA A 44 6.12 9.64 -0.67
CA ALA A 44 4.78 10.22 -0.58
C ALA A 44 4.38 10.82 -1.93
N MET A 45 3.45 10.16 -2.63
CA MET A 45 2.73 10.79 -3.75
C MET A 45 1.85 11.93 -3.21
N LYS A 46 1.83 13.07 -3.90
CA LYS A 46 1.13 14.26 -3.43
C LYS A 46 -0.19 14.45 -4.15
N LEU A 47 -1.30 14.47 -3.39
CA LEU A 47 -2.58 14.88 -3.96
C LEU A 47 -2.74 16.40 -3.83
N PRO A 48 -3.14 17.10 -4.91
CA PRO A 48 -3.44 18.54 -4.90
C PRO A 48 -4.50 18.99 -3.88
N ILE A 49 -5.23 18.04 -3.29
CA ILE A 49 -6.29 18.28 -2.30
C ILE A 49 -5.84 18.10 -0.84
N ASP A 50 -4.65 17.54 -0.61
CA ASP A 50 -4.18 17.20 0.73
C ASP A 50 -3.00 18.11 1.13
N THR A 51 -3.34 19.22 1.80
CA THR A 51 -2.36 20.16 2.36
C THR A 51 -1.67 19.64 3.61
N LEU A 52 -2.18 18.56 4.22
CA LEU A 52 -1.68 18.04 5.48
C LEU A 52 -0.42 17.20 5.30
N ILE A 53 -0.26 16.53 4.15
CA ILE A 53 0.93 15.73 3.85
C ILE A 53 2.19 16.59 4.00
N SER A 54 2.22 17.76 3.34
CA SER A 54 3.37 18.66 3.37
C SER A 54 3.69 19.27 4.73
N SER A 55 2.74 19.32 5.68
CA SER A 55 3.03 19.75 7.06
C SER A 55 3.52 18.59 7.93
N TYR A 56 3.06 17.37 7.66
CA TYR A 56 3.44 16.17 8.39
C TYR A 56 4.87 15.71 8.06
N THR A 57 5.27 15.80 6.79
CA THR A 57 6.61 15.38 6.31
C THR A 57 7.73 16.30 6.79
N LYS A 58 7.49 17.61 6.88
CA LYS A 58 8.47 18.62 7.32
C LYS A 58 8.94 18.45 8.77
N ASN A 59 8.19 17.70 9.57
CA ASN A 59 8.47 17.52 11.00
C ASN A 59 9.07 16.15 11.34
N SER A 60 9.63 15.39 10.38
CA SER A 60 10.22 14.08 10.70
C SER A 60 11.51 14.27 11.53
N PRO A 61 11.53 13.93 12.83
CA PRO A 61 12.71 14.13 13.68
C PRO A 61 13.64 12.91 13.66
N ASP A 62 13.32 11.88 12.88
CA ASP A 62 13.99 10.59 12.89
C ASP A 62 15.05 10.55 11.78
N ALA A 63 16.32 10.38 12.17
CA ALA A 63 17.43 10.34 11.24
C ALA A 63 17.38 9.15 10.25
N ARG A 64 16.67 8.07 10.62
CA ARG A 64 16.59 6.81 9.86
C ARG A 64 15.26 6.67 9.10
N VAL A 65 14.24 7.46 9.42
CA VAL A 65 12.97 7.52 8.67
C VAL A 65 12.83 8.84 7.92
N LYS A 66 13.07 8.78 6.61
CA LYS A 66 12.95 9.94 5.71
C LYS A 66 11.65 9.88 4.95
N VAL A 67 11.04 11.03 4.71
CA VAL A 67 9.91 11.14 3.79
C VAL A 67 10.34 11.95 2.58
N VAL A 68 10.15 11.38 1.39
CA VAL A 68 10.43 12.01 0.10
C VAL A 68 9.10 12.28 -0.57
N GLU A 69 8.78 13.55 -0.77
CA GLU A 69 7.59 13.95 -1.51
C GLU A 69 7.89 13.93 -3.01
N LEU A 70 6.99 13.32 -3.78
CA LEU A 70 7.04 13.41 -5.23
C LEU A 70 6.49 14.76 -5.71
N PRO A 71 6.93 15.24 -6.89
CA PRO A 71 6.35 16.41 -7.51
C PRO A 71 4.84 16.29 -7.68
N GLU A 72 4.15 17.41 -7.52
CA GLU A 72 2.70 17.47 -7.73
C GLU A 72 2.37 17.41 -9.22
N ASP A 73 1.42 16.55 -9.58
CA ASP A 73 0.87 16.46 -10.95
C ASP A 73 -0.63 16.82 -10.92
N GLU A 74 -0.88 18.10 -10.64
CA GLU A 74 -2.22 18.68 -10.58
C GLU A 74 -3.01 18.51 -11.88
N PRO A 75 -2.43 18.76 -13.08
CA PRO A 75 -3.18 18.62 -14.33
C PRO A 75 -3.71 17.19 -14.55
N THR A 76 -2.87 16.18 -14.30
CA THR A 76 -3.29 14.78 -14.40
C THR A 76 -4.33 14.44 -13.34
N PHE A 77 -4.12 14.85 -12.10
CA PHE A 77 -5.06 14.60 -11.01
C PHE A 77 -6.45 15.19 -11.29
N THR A 78 -6.52 16.48 -11.67
CA THR A 78 -7.77 17.18 -11.97
C THR A 78 -8.48 16.57 -13.17
N LYS A 79 -7.74 16.19 -14.23
CA LYS A 79 -8.31 15.47 -15.38
C LYS A 79 -8.91 14.12 -14.99
N LEU A 80 -8.21 13.35 -14.17
CA LEU A 80 -8.67 12.02 -13.73
C LEU A 80 -9.88 12.13 -12.80
N MET A 81 -9.88 13.09 -11.88
CA MET A 81 -10.98 13.33 -10.96
C MET A 81 -12.29 13.62 -11.71
N LYS A 82 -12.23 14.44 -12.77
CA LYS A 82 -13.41 14.78 -13.58
C LYS A 82 -13.88 13.63 -14.48
N SER A 83 -12.99 12.73 -14.89
CA SER A 83 -13.26 11.73 -15.92
C SER A 83 -13.46 10.30 -15.40
N SER A 84 -13.20 10.02 -14.12
CA SER A 84 -13.22 8.64 -13.60
C SER A 84 -13.72 8.52 -12.17
N LYS A 85 -14.62 7.56 -11.94
CA LYS A 85 -15.05 7.13 -10.59
C LYS A 85 -13.92 6.43 -9.80
N ASN A 86 -12.87 5.96 -10.50
CA ASN A 86 -11.69 5.28 -9.95
C ASN A 86 -10.43 6.14 -10.06
N PHE A 87 -10.57 7.47 -10.01
CA PHE A 87 -9.47 8.40 -10.28
C PHE A 87 -8.22 8.16 -9.41
N PHE A 88 -8.38 7.77 -8.13
CA PHE A 88 -7.25 7.46 -7.25
C PHE A 88 -6.35 6.35 -7.82
N PHE A 89 -6.93 5.24 -8.28
CA PHE A 89 -6.16 4.13 -8.85
C PHE A 89 -5.45 4.53 -10.15
N ARG A 90 -6.15 5.27 -11.02
CA ARG A 90 -5.56 5.78 -12.27
C ARG A 90 -4.45 6.81 -12.01
N TYR A 91 -4.58 7.59 -10.95
CA TYR A 91 -3.56 8.54 -10.54
C TYR A 91 -2.33 7.80 -10.02
N ILE A 92 -2.50 6.79 -9.16
CA ILE A 92 -1.39 5.95 -8.70
C ILE A 92 -0.68 5.27 -9.87
N GLU A 93 -1.44 4.77 -10.84
CA GLU A 93 -0.89 4.21 -12.08
C GLU A 93 -0.02 5.23 -12.84
N SER A 94 -0.47 6.49 -12.93
CA SER A 94 0.32 7.55 -13.60
C SER A 94 1.57 7.95 -12.81
N GLN A 95 1.63 7.68 -11.51
CA GLN A 95 2.79 7.98 -10.66
C GLN A 95 3.92 6.94 -10.75
N LYS A 96 3.76 5.82 -11.47
CA LYS A 96 4.80 4.78 -11.58
C LYS A 96 6.16 5.33 -11.99
N GLY A 97 6.20 6.23 -12.99
CA GLY A 97 7.43 6.84 -13.46
C GLY A 97 8.13 7.68 -12.38
N ALA A 98 7.37 8.56 -11.70
CA ALA A 98 7.90 9.41 -10.64
C ALA A 98 8.43 8.60 -9.44
N VAL A 99 7.70 7.55 -9.04
CA VAL A 99 8.16 6.64 -7.97
C VAL A 99 9.44 5.90 -8.38
N ARG A 100 9.48 5.33 -9.60
CA ARG A 100 10.66 4.64 -10.11
C ARG A 100 11.89 5.55 -10.10
N ASP A 101 11.76 6.75 -10.62
CA ASP A 101 12.88 7.68 -10.77
C ASP A 101 13.40 8.13 -9.39
N ALA A 102 12.50 8.42 -8.45
CA ALA A 102 12.86 8.74 -7.06
C ALA A 102 13.58 7.57 -6.35
N VAL A 103 13.11 6.35 -6.52
CA VAL A 103 13.76 5.17 -5.91
C VAL A 103 15.09 4.87 -6.57
N ALA A 104 15.20 4.99 -7.89
CA ALA A 104 16.47 4.83 -8.60
C ALA A 104 17.51 5.87 -8.14
N GLU A 105 17.09 7.10 -7.85
CA GLU A 105 17.95 8.12 -7.24
C GLU A 105 18.40 7.73 -5.82
N ILE A 106 17.49 7.24 -4.98
CA ILE A 106 17.81 6.73 -3.64
C ILE A 106 18.85 5.60 -3.72
N MET A 107 18.69 4.66 -4.65
CA MET A 107 19.64 3.56 -4.90
C MET A 107 21.02 4.09 -5.29
N LYS A 108 21.09 5.09 -6.19
CA LYS A 108 22.34 5.70 -6.63
C LYS A 108 23.07 6.42 -5.50
N ASN A 109 22.34 7.13 -4.65
CA ASN A 109 22.89 7.92 -3.55
C ASN A 109 23.31 7.06 -2.35
N SER A 110 22.78 5.85 -2.22
CA SER A 110 22.99 4.98 -1.06
C SER A 110 23.88 3.77 -1.38
N ARG A 111 25.06 4.00 -1.97
CA ARG A 111 25.99 2.95 -2.47
C ARG A 111 26.42 1.91 -1.43
N SER A 112 26.35 2.26 -0.14
CA SER A 112 26.67 1.37 0.98
C SER A 112 25.48 0.56 1.49
N SER A 113 24.25 0.90 1.11
CA SER A 113 23.02 0.24 1.58
C SER A 113 22.27 -0.47 0.47
N ARG A 114 21.68 -1.62 0.77
CA ARG A 114 20.81 -2.35 -0.17
C ARG A 114 19.35 -2.01 0.12
N ILE A 115 18.57 -1.69 -0.92
CA ILE A 115 17.11 -1.68 -0.79
C ILE A 115 16.63 -3.13 -0.67
N ALA A 116 16.10 -3.50 0.49
CA ALA A 116 15.63 -4.85 0.76
C ALA A 116 14.20 -5.11 0.30
N GLY A 117 13.41 -4.08 0.08
CA GLY A 117 12.02 -4.26 -0.29
C GLY A 117 11.25 -2.96 -0.46
N PHE A 118 10.22 -3.03 -1.29
CA PHE A 118 9.10 -2.10 -1.28
C PHE A 118 8.07 -2.58 -0.25
N VAL A 119 7.54 -1.65 0.54
CA VAL A 119 6.39 -1.86 1.42
C VAL A 119 5.27 -0.98 0.90
N ILE A 120 4.36 -1.57 0.12
CA ILE A 120 3.33 -0.81 -0.60
C ILE A 120 1.98 -0.93 0.11
N ASP A 121 1.22 0.16 0.13
CA ASP A 121 -0.17 0.07 0.58
C ASP A 121 -1.00 -0.83 -0.35
N MET A 122 -2.02 -1.50 0.18
CA MET A 122 -2.96 -2.34 -0.59
C MET A 122 -3.56 -1.61 -1.81
N PHE A 123 -3.73 -0.29 -1.78
CA PHE A 123 -4.27 0.46 -2.91
C PHE A 123 -3.20 0.88 -3.93
N CYS A 124 -1.93 0.59 -3.65
CA CYS A 124 -0.77 0.97 -4.46
C CYS A 124 -0.17 -0.23 -5.23
N THR A 125 -0.97 -1.23 -5.58
CA THR A 125 -0.52 -2.40 -6.35
C THR A 125 0.19 -2.08 -7.68
N PRO A 126 -0.08 -0.97 -8.40
CA PRO A 126 0.74 -0.59 -9.56
C PRO A 126 2.24 -0.48 -9.26
N MET A 127 2.62 -0.25 -8.00
CA MET A 127 4.01 -0.14 -7.57
C MET A 127 4.73 -1.50 -7.51
N ILE A 128 4.00 -2.61 -7.62
CA ILE A 128 4.60 -3.94 -7.81
C ILE A 128 5.39 -3.97 -9.12
N ASP A 129 4.85 -3.40 -10.21
CA ASP A 129 5.55 -3.32 -11.50
C ASP A 129 6.85 -2.53 -11.36
N VAL A 130 6.81 -1.40 -10.65
CA VAL A 130 7.99 -0.55 -10.39
C VAL A 130 9.05 -1.32 -9.59
N ALA A 131 8.64 -2.03 -8.54
CA ALA A 131 9.55 -2.83 -7.73
C ALA A 131 10.18 -3.96 -8.57
N ASN A 132 9.39 -4.63 -9.43
CA ASN A 132 9.87 -5.66 -10.35
C ASN A 132 10.88 -5.11 -11.36
N GLU A 133 10.60 -3.94 -11.97
CA GLU A 133 11.52 -3.23 -12.87
C GLU A 133 12.87 -2.93 -12.20
N LEU A 134 12.85 -2.62 -10.90
CA LEU A 134 14.04 -2.33 -10.11
C LEU A 134 14.70 -3.58 -9.50
N GLY A 135 14.10 -4.76 -9.69
CA GLY A 135 14.60 -6.02 -9.11
C GLY A 135 14.50 -6.11 -7.59
N VAL A 136 13.55 -5.40 -6.98
CA VAL A 136 13.35 -5.31 -5.53
C VAL A 136 12.07 -6.06 -5.13
N PRO A 137 12.08 -6.89 -4.07
CA PRO A 137 10.88 -7.60 -3.65
C PRO A 137 9.82 -6.64 -3.08
N THR A 138 8.55 -7.06 -3.13
CA THR A 138 7.43 -6.26 -2.62
C THR A 138 6.76 -6.94 -1.44
N TYR A 139 6.46 -6.16 -0.41
CA TYR A 139 5.64 -6.51 0.74
C TYR A 139 4.40 -5.65 0.74
N MET A 140 3.25 -6.25 1.06
CA MET A 140 1.99 -5.53 1.15
C MET A 140 1.76 -5.03 2.57
N PHE A 141 1.40 -3.76 2.69
CA PHE A 141 1.01 -3.10 3.93
C PHE A 141 -0.49 -2.85 3.91
N PHE A 142 -1.18 -3.41 4.90
CA PHE A 142 -2.60 -3.20 5.11
C PHE A 142 -2.78 -2.25 6.30
N SER A 143 -3.16 -1.02 6.01
CA SER A 143 -3.27 0.07 6.98
C SER A 143 -4.55 0.04 7.82
N SER A 144 -5.43 -0.94 7.60
CA SER A 144 -6.68 -1.13 8.35
C SER A 144 -6.58 -2.36 9.28
N GLY A 145 -7.66 -2.67 10.01
CA GLY A 145 -7.70 -3.76 10.98
C GLY A 145 -7.75 -5.15 10.32
N SER A 146 -7.23 -6.16 11.01
CA SER A 146 -7.23 -7.57 10.55
C SER A 146 -8.63 -8.11 10.28
N ALA A 147 -9.64 -7.66 11.02
CA ALA A 147 -11.04 -8.02 10.78
C ALA A 147 -11.48 -7.61 9.36
N THR A 148 -11.24 -6.35 8.97
CA THR A 148 -11.54 -5.85 7.61
C THR A 148 -10.78 -6.64 6.54
N LEU A 149 -9.52 -6.98 6.78
CA LEU A 149 -8.74 -7.81 5.87
C LEU A 149 -9.35 -9.21 5.72
N GLY A 150 -9.75 -9.82 6.83
CA GLY A 150 -10.43 -11.12 6.83
C GLY A 150 -11.76 -11.10 6.08
N LEU A 151 -12.54 -10.03 6.21
CA LEU A 151 -13.74 -9.81 5.38
C LEU A 151 -13.38 -9.73 3.90
N MET A 152 -12.34 -8.97 3.52
CA MET A 152 -11.92 -8.87 2.13
C MET A 152 -11.47 -10.22 1.54
N PHE A 153 -10.70 -11.00 2.29
CA PHE A 153 -10.30 -12.35 1.91
C PHE A 153 -11.51 -13.28 1.72
N HIS A 154 -12.47 -13.21 2.63
CA HIS A 154 -13.67 -14.03 2.54
C HIS A 154 -14.50 -13.68 1.31
N LEU A 155 -14.75 -12.39 1.07
CA LEU A 155 -15.46 -11.93 -0.13
C LEU A 155 -14.74 -12.31 -1.42
N GLN A 156 -13.40 -12.27 -1.42
CA GLN A 156 -12.60 -12.71 -2.55
C GLN A 156 -12.80 -14.21 -2.84
N SER A 157 -12.74 -15.06 -1.82
CA SER A 157 -12.93 -16.50 -1.97
C SER A 157 -14.35 -16.82 -2.45
N LEU A 158 -15.38 -16.16 -1.91
CA LEU A 158 -16.74 -16.31 -2.41
C LEU A 158 -16.85 -15.98 -3.91
N ARG A 159 -16.17 -14.94 -4.37
CA ARG A 159 -16.14 -14.58 -5.78
C ARG A 159 -15.36 -15.59 -6.63
N ASP A 160 -14.13 -15.90 -6.24
CA ASP A 160 -13.16 -16.61 -7.08
C ASP A 160 -13.39 -18.13 -7.05
N ASP A 161 -13.69 -18.68 -5.88
CA ASP A 161 -13.80 -20.13 -5.65
C ASP A 161 -15.25 -20.60 -5.77
N ASN A 162 -16.20 -19.77 -5.34
CA ASN A 162 -17.62 -20.12 -5.29
C ASN A 162 -18.45 -19.42 -6.37
N ASN A 163 -17.84 -18.54 -7.18
CA ASN A 163 -18.50 -17.78 -8.26
C ASN A 163 -19.75 -17.00 -7.78
N VAL A 164 -19.73 -16.53 -6.54
CA VAL A 164 -20.80 -15.71 -5.93
C VAL A 164 -20.65 -14.26 -6.38
N ASP A 165 -21.75 -13.66 -6.85
CA ASP A 165 -21.79 -12.21 -7.05
C ASP A 165 -21.91 -11.51 -5.69
N VAL A 166 -20.78 -11.12 -5.12
CA VAL A 166 -20.72 -10.40 -3.84
C VAL A 166 -21.49 -9.08 -3.86
N MET A 167 -21.89 -8.55 -5.02
CA MET A 167 -22.77 -7.39 -5.11
C MET A 167 -24.19 -7.67 -4.66
N GLU A 168 -24.64 -8.93 -4.63
CA GLU A 168 -25.94 -9.31 -4.09
C GLU A 168 -26.06 -8.98 -2.59
N TYR A 169 -24.95 -8.92 -1.87
CA TYR A 169 -24.96 -8.49 -0.47
C TYR A 169 -25.27 -7.01 -0.32
N LYS A 170 -25.09 -6.19 -1.36
CA LYS A 170 -25.32 -4.75 -1.27
C LYS A 170 -26.77 -4.46 -0.87
N ASN A 171 -26.95 -3.79 0.27
CA ASN A 171 -28.25 -3.48 0.87
C ASN A 171 -29.04 -4.71 1.36
N SER A 172 -28.38 -5.86 1.55
CA SER A 172 -28.97 -7.01 2.21
C SER A 172 -29.01 -6.80 3.73
N ASP A 173 -30.05 -7.33 4.37
CA ASP A 173 -30.16 -7.40 5.83
C ASP A 173 -29.48 -8.66 6.43
N ALA A 174 -28.78 -9.43 5.59
CA ALA A 174 -28.12 -10.66 6.01
C ALA A 174 -26.98 -10.41 6.99
N ALA A 175 -26.73 -11.40 7.86
CA ALA A 175 -25.51 -11.51 8.65
C ALA A 175 -24.69 -12.69 8.12
N ILE A 176 -23.47 -12.41 7.66
CA ILE A 176 -22.63 -13.40 6.98
C ILE A 176 -21.59 -13.93 7.96
N SER A 177 -21.44 -15.25 7.99
CA SER A 177 -20.37 -15.91 8.76
C SER A 177 -19.04 -15.74 8.03
N ILE A 178 -18.13 -14.96 8.62
CA ILE A 178 -16.81 -14.68 8.05
C ILE A 178 -15.78 -15.39 8.93
N PRO A 179 -14.86 -16.22 8.38
CA PRO A 179 -13.90 -17.00 9.17
C PRO A 179 -13.05 -16.19 10.18
N ALA A 180 -12.77 -14.92 9.88
CA ALA A 180 -11.99 -14.03 10.74
C ALA A 180 -12.80 -13.42 11.92
N TYR A 181 -14.09 -13.75 12.05
CA TYR A 181 -15.01 -13.18 13.04
C TYR A 181 -15.65 -14.27 13.87
N VAL A 182 -15.80 -14.02 15.18
CA VAL A 182 -16.45 -14.97 16.11
C VAL A 182 -17.96 -15.06 15.86
N HIS A 183 -18.57 -13.96 15.43
CA HIS A 183 -20.00 -13.86 15.18
C HIS A 183 -20.28 -13.47 13.72
N PRO A 184 -21.43 -13.89 13.15
CA PRO A 184 -21.88 -13.40 11.87
C PRO A 184 -21.94 -11.87 11.84
N VAL A 185 -21.47 -11.28 10.74
CA VAL A 185 -21.36 -9.83 10.59
C VAL A 185 -22.49 -9.32 9.69
N PRO A 186 -23.38 -8.44 10.19
CA PRO A 186 -24.41 -7.81 9.36
C PRO A 186 -23.80 -7.07 8.18
N VAL A 187 -24.37 -7.20 6.98
CA VAL A 187 -23.85 -6.48 5.80
C VAL A 187 -23.95 -4.96 5.97
N ALA A 188 -24.94 -4.48 6.73
CA ALA A 188 -25.12 -3.07 7.04
C ALA A 188 -23.90 -2.40 7.72
N VAL A 189 -23.03 -3.18 8.40
CA VAL A 189 -21.84 -2.64 9.07
C VAL A 189 -20.55 -2.82 8.26
N TRP A 190 -20.63 -3.39 7.05
CA TRP A 190 -19.46 -3.58 6.21
C TRP A 190 -18.93 -2.22 5.70
N PRO A 191 -17.59 -2.02 5.66
CA PRO A 191 -17.04 -0.79 5.10
C PRO A 191 -17.47 -0.62 3.64
N SER A 192 -17.97 0.56 3.29
CA SER A 192 -18.66 0.85 2.02
C SER A 192 -17.83 0.53 0.77
N ARG A 193 -16.51 0.47 0.91
CA ARG A 193 -15.56 0.18 -0.17
C ARG A 193 -15.23 -1.31 -0.30
N CYS A 194 -15.49 -2.17 0.69
CA CYS A 194 -15.06 -3.58 0.65
C CYS A 194 -15.56 -4.33 -0.59
N LEU A 195 -16.87 -4.25 -0.87
CA LEU A 195 -17.47 -4.89 -2.06
C LEU A 195 -16.82 -4.39 -3.36
N ARG A 196 -16.64 -3.08 -3.50
CA ARG A 196 -16.04 -2.48 -4.71
C ARG A 196 -14.55 -2.76 -4.83
N THR A 197 -13.84 -2.81 -3.70
CA THR A 197 -12.42 -3.11 -3.64
C THR A 197 -12.17 -4.52 -4.13
N VAL A 198 -12.85 -5.52 -3.57
CA VAL A 198 -12.75 -6.93 -4.00
C VAL A 198 -12.98 -7.04 -5.51
N ILE A 199 -14.04 -6.40 -6.02
CA ILE A 199 -14.37 -6.39 -7.45
C ILE A 199 -13.29 -5.75 -8.31
N SER A 200 -12.78 -4.58 -7.90
CA SER A 200 -11.82 -3.79 -8.69
C SER A 200 -10.39 -4.29 -8.56
N SER A 201 -10.11 -5.15 -7.58
CA SER A 201 -8.76 -5.53 -7.23
C SER A 201 -8.45 -6.97 -7.60
N THR A 202 -7.34 -7.14 -8.31
CA THR A 202 -6.55 -8.37 -8.39
C THR A 202 -5.73 -8.62 -7.11
N LEU A 203 -6.02 -7.87 -6.03
CA LEU A 203 -5.22 -7.66 -4.80
C LEU A 203 -4.63 -8.95 -4.22
N LEU A 204 -5.34 -10.05 -4.37
CA LEU A 204 -5.02 -11.31 -3.70
C LEU A 204 -4.48 -12.38 -4.65
N LYS A 205 -4.63 -12.25 -5.97
CA LYS A 205 -4.03 -13.20 -6.92
C LYS A 205 -2.51 -13.13 -6.93
N GLY A 206 -1.93 -11.99 -6.51
CA GLY A 206 -0.48 -11.82 -6.33
C GLY A 206 0.06 -12.35 -5.00
N LEU A 207 -0.81 -12.68 -4.03
CA LEU A 207 -0.43 -13.31 -2.76
C LEU A 207 -0.52 -14.84 -2.82
N GLU A 208 -1.14 -15.39 -3.87
CA GLU A 208 -1.18 -16.82 -4.11
C GLU A 208 0.01 -17.28 -4.96
N LYS A 209 0.87 -18.05 -4.28
CA LYS A 209 2.02 -18.85 -4.74
C LYS A 209 3.38 -18.14 -4.82
N PRO A 210 4.36 -18.50 -3.95
CA PRO A 210 5.76 -18.40 -4.35
C PRO A 210 5.98 -19.26 -5.60
N LYS A 211 6.43 -18.63 -6.69
CA LYS A 211 7.00 -19.36 -7.81
C LYS A 211 8.33 -19.95 -7.35
N GLY A 212 8.35 -21.27 -7.14
CA GLY A 212 9.56 -22.08 -7.13
C GLY A 212 10.35 -22.09 -5.82
N LEU A 213 10.07 -23.09 -4.99
CA LEU A 213 11.11 -23.84 -4.28
C LEU A 213 10.86 -25.31 -4.63
N SER A 214 11.48 -25.74 -5.73
CA SER A 214 11.74 -27.12 -6.07
C SER A 214 13.24 -27.30 -6.11
#